data_AF-A0A354WV45-F1
#
_entry.id   AF-A0A354WV45-F1
#
_cell.length_a   1.000
_cell.length_b   1.000
_cell.length_c   1.000
_cell.angle_alpha   90.00
_cell.angle_beta   90.00
_cell.angle_gamma   90.00
#
_symmetry.space_group_name_H-M   'P 1'
#
loop_
_entity.id
_entity.type
_entity.pdbx_description
1 polymer ?
#
loop_
_entity_poly.entity_id
_entity_poly.type
_entity_poly.pdbx_seq_one_letter_code
_entity_poly.pdbx_strand_id
1 'polypeptide(L)'
;MTIGRNVYISVVGLFLCALLLLTGCGKESPETAECKAETGETIQAVLDTKDDFHMKYTSGVLMVYQKKKLMMQIAFLNEEQRQAQVDHMRDGNMSRVLKEEGKRISYEKTDAQGLVNYFIFPVGEKTYAYCATYLPEKTAEDVLGRMTLKMAGK
;
A
#
# COMPACT_ATOMS: atom_id res chain seq x y z
N MET A 1 41.94 -46.61 29.06
CA MET A 1 41.79 -45.40 28.23
C MET A 1 40.78 -44.47 28.91
N THR A 2 41.12 -43.19 28.95
CA THR A 2 40.68 -42.19 29.93
C THR A 2 39.60 -41.26 29.36
N ILE A 3 38.95 -40.48 30.25
CA ILE A 3 38.16 -39.24 30.03
C ILE A 3 36.70 -39.52 29.60
N GLY A 4 35.62 -39.06 30.24
CA GLY A 4 35.33 -37.86 31.01
C GLY A 4 34.38 -36.94 30.22
N ARG A 5 33.19 -36.58 30.76
CA ARG A 5 32.36 -35.37 30.48
C ARG A 5 30.96 -35.57 31.09
N ASN A 6 30.60 -34.88 32.17
CA ASN A 6 30.08 -33.49 32.28
C ASN A 6 28.74 -33.20 31.58
N VAL A 7 27.72 -33.00 32.43
CA VAL A 7 26.73 -31.90 32.49
C VAL A 7 25.78 -31.68 31.30
N TYR A 8 24.47 -31.59 31.60
CA TYR A 8 23.48 -30.53 31.26
C TYR A 8 22.08 -31.07 31.68
N ILE A 9 21.63 -30.91 32.93
CA ILE A 9 20.83 -29.81 33.48
C ILE A 9 19.68 -29.31 32.58
N SER A 10 18.47 -29.58 33.10
CA SER A 10 17.22 -28.79 33.13
C SER A 10 16.38 -28.52 31.89
N VAL A 11 15.17 -29.08 31.95
CA VAL A 11 13.85 -28.44 31.78
C VAL A 11 13.89 -26.97 31.37
N VAL A 12 13.58 -26.69 30.10
CA VAL A 12 13.06 -25.42 29.59
C VAL A 12 12.23 -25.78 28.35
N GLY A 13 10.98 -25.38 28.17
CA GLY A 13 10.11 -24.48 28.91
C GLY A 13 8.86 -24.33 28.06
N LEU A 14 7.70 -24.32 28.72
CA LEU A 14 6.39 -23.95 28.18
C LEU A 14 6.54 -22.81 27.15
N PHE A 15 6.17 -23.07 25.89
CA PHE A 15 5.90 -21.99 24.94
C PHE A 15 4.60 -21.32 25.36
N LEU A 16 4.78 -20.32 26.23
CA LEU A 16 3.76 -19.39 26.69
C LEU A 16 3.23 -18.63 25.46
N CYS A 17 2.09 -19.08 24.91
CA CYS A 17 1.25 -18.26 24.04
C CYS A 17 0.63 -17.15 24.91
N ALA A 18 1.44 -16.18 25.30
CA ALA A 18 0.96 -14.92 25.84
C ALA A 18 0.47 -14.07 24.65
N LEU A 19 -0.75 -14.35 24.21
CA LEU A 19 -1.61 -13.34 23.59
C LEU A 19 -1.89 -12.29 24.66
N LEU A 20 -0.93 -11.40 24.85
CA LEU A 20 -1.14 -10.14 25.54
C LEU A 20 -2.11 -9.33 24.69
N LEU A 21 -3.39 -9.44 25.03
CA LEU A 21 -4.39 -8.43 24.77
C LEU A 21 -3.91 -7.14 25.44
N LEU A 22 -3.07 -6.39 24.75
CA LEU A 22 -2.82 -5.00 25.07
C LEU A 22 -4.11 -4.24 24.77
N THR A 23 -4.93 -4.12 25.80
CA THR A 23 -5.87 -3.01 25.97
C THR A 23 -5.04 -1.72 26.08
N GLY A 24 -4.60 -1.23 24.93
CA GLY A 24 -3.89 0.03 24.80
C GLY A 24 -4.89 1.19 24.69
N CYS A 25 -4.93 2.02 25.72
CA CYS A 25 -5.59 3.32 25.68
C CYS A 25 -5.09 4.13 24.46
N GLY A 26 -6.02 4.48 23.57
CA GLY A 26 -5.75 4.75 22.16
C GLY A 26 -5.00 6.04 21.86
N LYS A 27 -3.72 5.91 21.51
CA LYS A 27 -3.15 6.69 20.41
C LYS A 27 -3.10 5.74 19.23
N GLU A 28 -4.01 5.93 18.28
CA GLU A 28 -4.00 5.20 17.01
C GLU A 28 -2.65 5.48 16.34
N SER A 29 -1.71 4.53 16.47
CA SER A 29 -0.46 4.57 15.75
C SER A 29 -0.77 4.35 14.27
N PRO A 30 -0.05 5.02 13.36
CA PRO A 30 -0.24 4.78 11.95
C PRO A 30 0.00 3.30 11.63
N GLU A 31 -0.82 2.77 10.74
CA GLU A 31 -0.59 1.42 10.22
C GLU A 31 0.56 1.47 9.21
N THR A 32 1.39 0.44 9.17
CA THR A 32 2.52 0.36 8.23
C THR A 32 2.51 -0.96 7.47
N ALA A 33 2.79 -0.92 6.18
CA ALA A 33 2.93 -2.10 5.33
C ALA A 33 4.15 -1.98 4.42
N GLU A 34 4.86 -3.08 4.22
CA GLU A 34 5.95 -3.17 3.24
C GLU A 34 5.43 -3.82 1.96
N CYS A 35 5.47 -3.06 0.87
CA CYS A 35 5.00 -3.47 -0.44
C CYS A 35 6.19 -3.75 -1.35
N LYS A 36 6.37 -5.02 -1.73
CA LYS A 36 7.43 -5.41 -2.67
C LYS A 36 6.99 -5.14 -4.11
N ALA A 37 7.63 -4.21 -4.78
CA ALA A 37 7.41 -3.92 -6.20
C ALA A 37 8.22 -4.88 -7.09
N GLU A 38 7.75 -5.11 -8.32
CA GLU A 38 8.44 -5.96 -9.30
C GLU A 38 9.82 -5.41 -9.71
N THR A 39 10.04 -4.12 -9.50
CA THR A 39 11.32 -3.42 -9.70
C THR A 39 12.42 -3.86 -8.72
N GLY A 40 12.05 -4.62 -7.68
CA GLY A 40 12.92 -4.98 -6.56
C GLY A 40 12.95 -3.95 -5.43
N GLU A 41 12.28 -2.81 -5.58
CA GLU A 41 12.15 -1.80 -4.53
C GLU A 41 11.09 -2.24 -3.50
N THR A 42 11.41 -2.06 -2.21
CA THR A 42 10.41 -2.16 -1.14
C THR A 42 9.84 -0.77 -0.88
N ILE A 43 8.53 -0.61 -1.06
CA ILE A 43 7.80 0.61 -0.75
C ILE A 43 7.16 0.47 0.63
N GLN A 44 7.53 1.35 1.55
CA GLN A 44 6.84 1.50 2.83
C GLN A 44 5.59 2.35 2.62
N ALA A 45 4.44 1.76 2.93
CA ALA A 45 3.18 2.46 3.07
C ALA A 45 2.93 2.76 4.55
N VAL A 46 2.55 4.00 4.84
CA VAL A 46 2.14 4.47 6.17
C VAL A 46 0.76 5.10 6.03
N LEU A 47 -0.20 4.68 6.85
CA LEU A 47 -1.59 5.13 6.80
C LEU A 47 -2.00 5.77 8.14
N ASP A 48 -2.58 6.98 8.09
CA ASP A 48 -3.32 7.55 9.21
C ASP A 48 -4.61 6.76 9.43
N THR A 49 -4.69 6.07 10.58
CA THR A 49 -5.75 5.11 10.93
C THR A 49 -7.00 5.77 11.52
N LYS A 50 -7.00 7.09 11.70
CA LYS A 50 -8.20 7.85 12.10
C LYS A 50 -9.38 7.54 11.22
N ASP A 51 -10.59 7.67 11.77
CA ASP A 51 -11.86 7.46 11.06
C ASP A 51 -12.02 6.03 10.51
N ASP A 52 -11.49 5.04 11.22
CA ASP A 52 -11.54 3.60 10.90
C ASP A 52 -10.83 3.23 9.59
N PHE A 53 -9.77 3.96 9.24
CA PHE A 53 -8.94 3.60 8.10
C PHE A 53 -7.99 2.45 8.44
N HIS A 54 -7.88 1.50 7.51
CA HIS A 54 -6.91 0.41 7.58
C HIS A 54 -6.47 0.01 6.19
N MET A 55 -5.36 -0.70 6.10
CA MET A 55 -4.87 -1.21 4.81
C MET A 55 -4.57 -2.70 4.84
N LYS A 56 -4.46 -3.27 3.65
CA LYS A 56 -4.08 -4.67 3.48
C LYS A 56 -3.27 -4.81 2.20
N TYR A 57 -2.05 -5.30 2.31
CA TYR A 57 -1.25 -5.67 1.16
C TYR A 57 -1.44 -7.16 0.86
N THR A 58 -1.93 -7.49 -0.33
CA THR A 58 -2.10 -8.88 -0.77
C THR A 58 -1.91 -8.96 -2.27
N SER A 59 -1.24 -10.02 -2.73
CA SER A 59 -1.11 -10.33 -4.17
C SER A 59 -0.61 -9.16 -5.03
N GLY A 60 0.34 -8.36 -4.52
CA GLY A 60 0.92 -7.23 -5.25
C GLY A 60 0.09 -5.94 -5.21
N VAL A 61 -1.05 -5.92 -4.52
CA VAL A 61 -1.95 -4.77 -4.44
C VAL A 61 -2.14 -4.34 -2.98
N LEU A 62 -1.96 -3.06 -2.72
CA LEU A 62 -2.30 -2.43 -1.46
C LEU A 62 -3.74 -1.92 -1.51
N MET A 63 -4.59 -2.47 -0.66
CA MET A 63 -6.00 -2.08 -0.54
C MET A 63 -6.17 -1.19 0.68
N VAL A 64 -6.84 -0.07 0.50
CA VAL A 64 -7.15 0.90 1.56
C VAL A 64 -8.63 0.85 1.82
N TYR A 65 -9.00 0.72 3.08
CA TYR A 65 -10.37 0.60 3.52
C TYR A 65 -10.71 1.65 4.56
N GLN A 66 -11.99 2.02 4.58
CA GLN A 66 -12.59 2.73 5.71
C GLN A 66 -13.73 1.85 6.25
N LYS A 67 -13.63 1.45 7.52
CA LYS A 67 -14.50 0.44 8.16
C LYS A 67 -14.49 -0.92 7.47
N LYS A 68 -15.26 -1.08 6.39
CA LYS A 68 -15.32 -2.30 5.54
C LYS A 68 -15.43 -1.95 4.04
N LYS A 69 -15.46 -0.67 3.70
CA LYS A 69 -15.60 -0.21 2.32
C LYS A 69 -14.23 -0.04 1.72
N LEU A 70 -14.03 -0.62 0.54
CA LEU A 70 -12.81 -0.42 -0.24
C LEU A 70 -12.81 1.02 -0.76
N MET A 71 -11.79 1.78 -0.37
CA MET A 71 -11.64 3.18 -0.72
C MET A 71 -10.67 3.35 -1.89
N MET A 72 -9.59 2.57 -1.92
CA MET A 72 -8.58 2.67 -2.96
C MET A 72 -7.81 1.36 -3.12
N GLN A 73 -7.47 1.03 -4.37
CA GLN A 73 -6.53 -0.01 -4.71
C GLN A 73 -5.27 0.63 -5.27
N ILE A 74 -4.10 0.13 -4.88
CA ILE A 74 -2.82 0.67 -5.30
C ILE A 74 -1.94 -0.47 -5.79
N ALA A 75 -1.59 -0.44 -7.06
CA ALA A 75 -0.58 -1.30 -7.66
C ALA A 75 0.75 -0.54 -7.78
N PHE A 76 1.86 -1.27 -7.82
CA PHE A 76 3.20 -0.71 -7.97
C PHE A 76 3.74 -1.07 -9.34
N LEU A 77 3.91 -0.06 -10.19
CA LEU A 77 4.30 -0.22 -11.59
C LEU A 77 5.77 0.10 -11.79
N ASN A 78 6.41 -0.60 -12.72
CA ASN A 78 7.67 -0.16 -13.33
C ASN A 78 7.41 0.90 -14.44
N GLU A 79 8.48 1.45 -15.03
CA GLU A 79 8.37 2.49 -16.07
C GLU A 79 7.58 2.04 -17.31
N GLU A 80 7.78 0.80 -17.76
CA GLU A 80 7.13 0.21 -18.94
C GLU A 80 5.62 0.06 -18.71
N GLN A 81 5.25 -0.55 -17.58
CA GLN A 81 3.85 -0.69 -17.16
C GLN A 81 3.18 0.68 -17.00
N ARG A 82 3.89 1.66 -16.41
CA ARG A 82 3.39 3.02 -16.29
C ARG A 82 3.21 3.66 -17.67
N GLN A 83 4.12 3.45 -18.63
CA GLN A 83 3.96 3.98 -19.99
C GLN A 83 2.73 3.39 -20.65
N ALA A 84 2.56 2.07 -20.54
CA ALA A 84 1.40 1.38 -21.10
C ALA A 84 0.07 1.90 -20.53
N GLN A 85 0.00 2.24 -19.24
CA GLN A 85 -1.20 2.86 -18.66
C GLN A 85 -1.43 4.28 -19.21
N VAL A 86 -0.36 5.07 -19.37
CA VAL A 86 -0.44 6.43 -19.93
C VAL A 86 -0.84 6.41 -21.40
N ASP A 87 -0.30 5.50 -22.20
CA ASP A 87 -0.66 5.34 -23.60
C ASP A 87 -2.12 4.88 -23.72
N HIS A 88 -2.54 3.90 -22.91
CA HIS A 88 -3.94 3.46 -22.87
C HIS A 88 -4.91 4.57 -22.44
N MET A 89 -4.51 5.44 -21.51
CA MET A 89 -5.26 6.63 -21.13
C MET A 89 -5.39 7.59 -22.33
N ARG A 90 -4.33 7.79 -23.11
CA ARG A 90 -4.27 8.73 -24.25
C ARG A 90 -4.97 8.20 -25.50
N ASP A 91 -5.00 6.89 -25.69
CA ASP A 91 -5.61 6.23 -26.85
C ASP A 91 -7.16 6.17 -26.76
N GLY A 92 -7.75 6.51 -25.60
CA GLY A 92 -9.18 6.33 -25.34
C GLY A 92 -10.02 7.62 -25.38
N ASN A 93 -11.08 7.62 -26.20
CA ASN A 93 -12.16 8.63 -26.25
C ASN A 93 -13.03 8.76 -24.96
N MET A 94 -12.58 8.21 -23.82
CA MET A 94 -13.37 8.12 -22.58
C MET A 94 -12.60 8.54 -21.33
N SER A 95 -11.39 9.09 -21.49
CA SER A 95 -10.59 9.59 -20.38
C SER A 95 -10.72 11.11 -20.27
N ARG A 96 -10.97 11.61 -19.05
CA ARG A 96 -10.80 13.03 -18.74
C ARG A 96 -9.52 13.16 -17.93
N VAL A 97 -8.50 13.81 -18.50
CA VAL A 97 -7.30 14.17 -17.75
C VAL A 97 -7.69 15.27 -16.75
N LEU A 98 -7.51 15.00 -15.46
CA LEU A 98 -7.76 15.93 -14.38
C LEU A 98 -6.52 16.80 -14.13
N LYS A 99 -5.35 16.15 -14.08
CA LYS A 99 -4.08 16.80 -13.80
C LYS A 99 -2.90 16.04 -14.41
N GLU A 100 -1.96 16.76 -15.00
CA GLU A 100 -0.68 16.19 -15.50
C GLU A 100 0.46 17.16 -15.15
N GLU A 101 1.31 16.77 -14.18
CA GLU A 101 2.46 17.53 -13.70
C GLU A 101 3.70 16.63 -13.68
N GLY A 102 4.48 16.67 -14.76
CA GLY A 102 5.67 15.84 -14.91
C GLY A 102 5.32 14.36 -14.92
N LYS A 103 5.74 13.63 -13.88
CA LYS A 103 5.47 12.19 -13.71
C LYS A 103 4.21 11.89 -12.89
N ARG A 104 3.51 12.91 -12.41
CA ARG A 104 2.24 12.79 -11.69
C ARG A 104 1.08 13.03 -12.65
N ILE A 105 0.19 12.06 -12.75
CA ILE A 105 -0.97 12.10 -13.63
C ILE A 105 -2.20 11.68 -12.83
N SER A 106 -3.31 12.39 -12.97
CA SER A 106 -4.63 11.92 -12.55
C SER A 106 -5.63 12.05 -13.69
N TYR A 107 -6.49 11.05 -13.82
CA TYR A 107 -7.49 10.99 -14.88
C TYR A 107 -8.69 10.17 -14.46
N GLU A 108 -9.82 10.43 -15.09
CA GLU A 108 -11.05 9.67 -14.94
C GLU A 108 -11.26 8.76 -16.13
N LYS A 109 -11.86 7.60 -15.92
CA LYS A 109 -12.38 6.74 -16.99
C LYS A 109 -13.62 6.01 -16.51
N THR A 110 -14.62 5.92 -17.38
CA THR A 110 -15.83 5.14 -17.10
C THR A 110 -15.62 3.68 -17.46
N ASP A 111 -15.98 2.78 -16.55
CA ASP A 111 -16.09 1.33 -16.78
C ASP A 111 -17.54 0.85 -16.59
N ALA A 112 -17.75 -0.47 -16.50
CA ALA A 112 -19.08 -1.05 -16.35
C ALA A 112 -19.72 -0.76 -14.98
N GLN A 113 -18.93 -0.40 -13.97
CA GLN A 113 -19.34 -0.16 -12.59
C GLN A 113 -19.50 1.34 -12.29
N GLY A 114 -18.86 2.20 -13.08
CA GLY A 114 -19.06 3.65 -13.03
C GLY A 114 -17.82 4.44 -13.40
N LEU A 115 -17.76 5.68 -12.94
CA LEU A 115 -16.60 6.55 -13.11
C LEU A 115 -15.49 6.14 -12.14
N VAL A 116 -14.30 5.87 -12.67
CA VAL A 116 -13.11 5.52 -11.90
C VAL A 116 -12.11 6.66 -11.98
N ASN A 117 -11.61 7.07 -10.81
CA ASN A 117 -10.50 7.99 -10.66
C ASN A 117 -9.18 7.21 -10.54
N TYR A 118 -8.21 7.59 -11.37
CA TYR A 118 -6.87 7.03 -11.40
C TYR A 118 -5.83 8.06 -11.03
N PHE A 119 -4.80 7.63 -10.30
CA PHE A 119 -3.63 8.45 -9.97
C PHE A 119 -2.36 7.65 -10.25
N ILE A 120 -1.41 8.26 -10.93
CA ILE A 120 -0.07 7.74 -11.20
C ILE A 120 0.93 8.73 -10.65
N PHE A 121 1.87 8.28 -9.81
CA PHE A 121 2.96 9.13 -9.33
C PHE A 121 4.17 8.30 -8.85
N PRO A 122 5.39 8.85 -8.90
CA PRO A 122 6.58 8.14 -8.44
C PRO A 122 6.56 7.93 -6.92
N VAL A 123 6.98 6.74 -6.47
CA VAL A 123 7.14 6.38 -5.05
C VAL A 123 8.50 5.75 -4.73
N GLY A 124 9.27 5.42 -5.77
CA GLY A 124 10.66 4.94 -5.70
C GLY A 124 11.50 5.52 -6.83
N GLU A 125 12.71 5.01 -7.04
CA GLU A 125 13.56 5.43 -8.17
C GLU A 125 13.02 4.89 -9.49
N LYS A 126 12.44 3.68 -9.45
CA LYS A 126 11.93 2.97 -10.63
C LYS A 126 10.47 2.53 -10.49
N THR A 127 9.85 2.84 -9.34
CA THR A 127 8.49 2.42 -9.00
C THR A 127 7.52 3.60 -8.96
N TYR A 128 6.35 3.37 -9.54
CA TYR A 128 5.21 4.29 -9.53
C TYR A 128 4.05 3.65 -8.78
N ALA A 129 3.33 4.43 -8.00
CA ALA A 129 2.02 4.03 -7.51
C ALA A 129 0.98 4.25 -8.62
N TYR A 130 0.15 3.24 -8.86
CA TYR A 130 -1.04 3.32 -9.68
C TYR A 130 -2.27 3.07 -8.82
N CYS A 131 -2.96 4.14 -8.49
CA CYS A 131 -4.12 4.13 -7.62
C CYS A 131 -5.40 4.13 -8.45
N ALA A 132 -6.39 3.35 -8.04
CA ALA A 132 -7.72 3.29 -8.66
C ALA A 132 -8.82 3.34 -7.60
N THR A 133 -9.87 4.13 -7.85
CA THR A 133 -11.03 4.26 -6.95
C THR A 133 -12.29 4.73 -7.66
N TYR A 134 -13.46 4.31 -7.18
CA TYR A 134 -14.77 4.82 -7.60
C TYR A 134 -15.24 6.04 -6.77
N LEU A 135 -14.41 6.54 -5.87
CA LEU A 135 -14.70 7.76 -5.13
C LEU A 135 -14.61 8.98 -6.06
N PRO A 136 -15.40 10.04 -5.79
CA PRO A 136 -15.20 11.33 -6.44
C PRO A 136 -13.77 11.85 -6.21
N GLU A 137 -13.20 12.57 -7.18
CA GLU A 137 -11.82 13.07 -7.17
C GLU A 137 -11.40 13.65 -5.82
N LYS A 138 -12.15 14.60 -5.28
CA LYS A 138 -11.83 15.25 -4.00
C LYS A 138 -11.75 14.25 -2.84
N THR A 139 -12.68 13.31 -2.76
CA THR A 139 -12.66 12.27 -1.71
C THR A 139 -11.50 11.30 -1.92
N ALA A 140 -11.13 11.01 -3.16
CA ALA A 140 -9.96 10.20 -3.48
C ALA A 140 -8.65 10.88 -3.06
N GLU A 141 -8.53 12.19 -3.28
CA GLU A 141 -7.38 12.99 -2.81
C GLU A 141 -7.29 13.02 -1.29
N ASP A 142 -8.42 13.17 -0.58
CA ASP A 142 -8.46 13.11 0.88
C ASP A 142 -7.98 11.74 1.41
N VAL A 143 -8.35 10.64 0.73
CA VAL A 143 -7.87 9.29 1.06
C VAL A 143 -6.37 9.16 0.80
N LEU A 144 -5.88 9.62 -0.35
CA LEU A 144 -4.45 9.63 -0.67
C LEU A 144 -3.63 10.47 0.32
N GLY A 145 -4.18 11.61 0.78
CA GLY A 145 -3.54 12.49 1.75
C GLY A 145 -3.34 11.87 3.13
N ARG A 146 -4.05 10.78 3.45
CA ARG A 146 -3.83 9.99 4.68
C ARG A 146 -2.66 9.04 4.57
N MET A 147 -2.09 8.88 3.37
CA MET A 147 -1.07 7.90 3.08
C MET A 147 0.26 8.55 2.75
N THR A 148 1.32 7.96 3.26
CA THR A 148 2.68 8.18 2.74
C THR A 148 3.14 6.90 2.08
N LEU A 149 3.56 7.01 0.82
CA LEU A 149 4.21 5.93 0.07
C LEU A 149 5.63 6.38 -0.27
N LYS A 150 6.62 5.65 0.22
CA LYS A 150 8.03 5.94 -0.06
C LYS A 150 8.87 4.68 -0.04
N MET A 151 10.04 4.72 -0.69
CA MET A 151 10.98 3.61 -0.58
C MET A 151 11.44 3.40 0.87
N ALA A 152 11.46 2.14 1.31
CA ALA A 152 11.91 1.76 2.64
C ALA A 152 13.41 2.05 2.81
N GLY A 153 13.80 2.54 3.98
CA GLY A 153 15.21 2.83 4.30
C GLY A 153 15.77 4.12 3.69
N LYS A 154 14.92 4.98 3.10
CA LYS A 154 15.26 6.35 2.70
C LYS A 154 14.40 7.41 3.40
#